data_AF-A0A9D2AJ06-F1
#
_entry.id   AF-A0A9D2AJ06-F1
#
_cell.length_a   1.000
_cell.length_b   1.000
_cell.length_c   1.000
_cell.angle_alpha   90.00
_cell.angle_beta   90.00
_cell.angle_gamma   90.00
#
_symmetry.space_group_name_H-M   'P 1'
#
loop_
_entity.id
_entity.type
_entity.pdbx_description
1 polymer ?
#
loop_
_entity_poly.entity_id
_entity_poly.type
_entity_poly.pdbx_seq_one_letter_code
_entity_poly.pdbx_strand_id
1 'polypeptide(L)'
;MWDRRKIQAKREYFRAQRLCPTGNFTEFVVRVYYAVLACSEKDGSGCPAARVRNRRLSHFVYRGIYDQPDHDYDMVIEDCKRNLFEMGYLRQSPDGGRIYVERPLDFLNEGDHERYLAMAGEFFCPAEPAAGETETAALSCPACGGAMVLRRGKYGPFFGCGQFPCCRETLSLAEGTYRLLQRRGMALYAVTRPCWKCGQILRVRSYFPYLDLTELLPEAGQALEGLRAIRLSVLPALDAHLMGCREGLQERYSKLAGFSYVGNICLRCDMLQGSRLTLGEVLERLEQAAAAGELDAYVETRVPLTEETLPLEEWTAAVEQLV
;
A
#
# COMPACT_ATOMS: atom_id res chain seq x y z
N MET A 1 35.84 8.84 11.01
CA MET A 1 36.41 10.05 10.38
C MET A 1 37.85 9.78 9.98
N TRP A 2 38.11 9.68 8.68
CA TRP A 2 39.43 9.45 8.10
C TRP A 2 40.33 10.67 8.29
N ASP A 3 41.64 10.42 8.40
CA ASP A 3 42.61 11.50 8.40
C ASP A 3 42.76 12.16 7.02
N ARG A 4 43.37 13.35 6.99
CA ARG A 4 43.55 14.13 5.75
C ARG A 4 44.36 13.40 4.69
N ARG A 5 45.38 12.60 5.06
CA ARG A 5 46.22 11.87 4.09
C ARG A 5 45.39 10.79 3.40
N LYS A 6 44.60 10.05 4.16
CA LYS A 6 43.70 9.02 3.63
C LYS A 6 42.61 9.59 2.73
N ILE A 7 42.01 10.72 3.12
CA ILE A 7 41.03 11.43 2.28
C ILE A 7 41.66 11.85 0.96
N GLN A 8 42.85 12.43 0.99
CA GLN A 8 43.56 12.86 -0.22
C GLN A 8 43.90 11.68 -1.13
N ALA A 9 44.47 10.61 -0.58
CA ALA A 9 44.78 9.39 -1.34
C ALA A 9 43.54 8.77 -1.98
N LYS A 10 42.40 8.74 -1.27
CA LYS A 10 41.15 8.22 -1.84
C LYS A 10 40.57 9.12 -2.93
N ARG A 11 40.68 10.46 -2.79
CA ARG A 11 40.30 11.42 -3.84
C ARG A 11 41.11 11.21 -5.11
N GLU A 12 42.43 11.04 -4.98
CA GLU A 12 43.31 10.75 -6.10
C GLU A 12 42.98 9.42 -6.77
N TYR A 13 42.69 8.38 -5.97
CA TYR A 13 42.22 7.10 -6.49
C TYR A 13 40.93 7.25 -7.30
N PHE A 14 39.91 7.96 -6.79
CA PHE A 14 38.67 8.16 -7.54
C PHE A 14 38.89 8.97 -8.82
N ARG A 15 39.71 10.04 -8.77
CA ARG A 15 40.07 10.81 -9.96
C ARG A 15 40.75 9.94 -11.02
N ALA A 16 41.71 9.10 -10.62
CA ALA A 16 42.39 8.18 -11.54
C ALA A 16 41.41 7.17 -12.16
N GLN A 17 40.50 6.62 -11.37
CA GLN A 17 39.47 5.69 -11.83
C GLN A 17 38.42 6.32 -12.76
N ARG A 18 38.19 7.64 -12.67
CA ARG A 18 37.34 8.36 -13.64
C ARG A 18 38.00 8.51 -15.01
N LEU A 19 39.33 8.56 -15.05
CA LEU A 19 40.09 8.66 -16.31
C LEU A 19 40.34 7.28 -16.93
N CYS A 20 40.66 6.28 -16.10
CA CYS A 20 40.92 4.92 -16.54
C CYS A 20 40.24 3.92 -15.58
N PRO A 21 38.96 3.58 -15.82
CA PRO A 21 38.21 2.70 -14.92
C PRO A 21 38.77 1.28 -14.92
N THR A 22 39.10 0.75 -13.75
CA THR A 22 39.43 -0.68 -13.57
C THR A 22 38.28 -1.48 -12.97
N GLY A 23 37.15 -0.81 -12.66
CA GLY A 23 35.93 -1.39 -12.12
C GLY A 23 34.84 -0.34 -11.89
N ASN A 24 33.67 -0.79 -11.43
CA ASN A 24 32.47 0.05 -11.33
C ASN A 24 32.31 0.79 -9.99
N PHE A 25 33.19 0.55 -9.02
CA PHE A 25 33.00 1.11 -7.66
C PHE A 25 32.97 2.64 -7.63
N THR A 26 33.89 3.30 -8.35
CA THR A 26 33.92 4.77 -8.42
C THR A 26 32.66 5.31 -9.10
N GLU A 27 32.15 4.62 -10.12
CA GLU A 27 30.87 4.96 -10.76
C GLU A 27 29.71 4.86 -9.77
N PHE A 28 29.69 3.81 -8.94
CA PHE A 28 28.68 3.65 -7.90
C PHE A 28 28.73 4.75 -6.84
N VAL A 29 29.93 5.14 -6.39
CA VAL A 29 30.12 6.26 -5.46
C VAL A 29 29.52 7.55 -6.01
N VAL A 30 29.81 7.86 -7.28
CA VAL A 30 29.26 9.05 -7.94
C VAL A 30 27.74 8.97 -8.03
N ARG A 31 27.17 7.83 -8.44
CA ARG A 31 25.71 7.65 -8.51
C ARG A 31 25.06 7.81 -7.14
N VAL A 32 25.61 7.21 -6.07
CA VAL A 32 25.07 7.37 -4.71
C VAL A 32 25.08 8.85 -4.28
N TYR A 33 26.13 9.59 -4.60
CA TYR A 33 26.18 11.03 -4.32
C TYR A 33 25.07 11.81 -5.05
N TYR A 34 24.93 11.61 -6.35
CA TYR A 34 23.92 12.33 -7.15
C TYR A 34 22.48 11.93 -6.81
N ALA A 35 22.27 10.70 -6.35
CA ALA A 35 21.00 10.27 -5.79
C ALA A 35 20.60 11.09 -4.55
N VAL A 36 21.55 11.31 -3.64
CA VAL A 36 21.33 12.12 -2.44
C VAL A 36 21.17 13.60 -2.80
N LEU A 37 21.97 14.12 -3.73
CA LEU A 37 21.87 15.49 -4.22
C LEU A 37 20.50 15.79 -4.83
N ALA A 38 20.06 14.97 -5.79
CA ALA A 38 18.75 15.13 -6.44
C ALA A 38 17.59 15.02 -5.45
N CYS A 39 17.70 14.16 -4.44
CA CYS A 39 16.73 14.07 -3.35
C CYS A 39 16.74 15.33 -2.45
N SER A 40 17.93 15.86 -2.14
CA SER A 40 18.10 17.03 -1.28
C SER A 40 17.60 18.31 -1.92
N GLU A 41 17.85 18.50 -3.22
CA GLU A 41 17.36 19.66 -3.99
C GLU A 41 15.83 19.74 -4.01
N LYS A 42 15.13 18.60 -3.92
CA LYS A 42 13.66 18.54 -3.88
C LYS A 42 13.07 18.78 -2.51
N ASP A 43 13.68 18.24 -1.47
CA ASP A 43 13.16 18.38 -0.11
C ASP A 43 13.40 19.79 0.47
N GLY A 44 14.43 20.50 -0.03
CA GLY A 44 14.82 21.82 0.46
C GLY A 44 15.44 21.83 1.86
N SER A 45 15.39 20.71 2.59
CA SER A 45 15.86 20.57 3.98
C SER A 45 16.80 19.38 4.23
N GLY A 46 17.44 18.86 3.17
CA GLY A 46 18.26 17.64 3.20
C GLY A 46 17.44 16.39 2.86
N CYS A 47 18.08 15.37 2.28
CA CYS A 47 17.37 14.17 1.85
C CYS A 47 16.99 13.27 3.04
N PRO A 48 15.70 12.87 3.20
CA PRO A 48 15.32 11.86 4.19
C PRO A 48 16.03 10.52 3.93
N ALA A 49 16.69 9.95 4.94
CA ALA A 49 17.44 8.70 4.81
C ALA A 49 16.57 7.54 4.30
N ALA A 50 15.28 7.54 4.62
CA ALA A 50 14.31 6.57 4.11
C ALA A 50 14.13 6.62 2.58
N ARG A 51 14.35 7.77 1.94
CA ARG A 51 14.25 7.93 0.48
C ARG A 51 15.46 7.35 -0.26
N VAL A 52 16.61 7.27 0.41
CA VAL A 52 17.89 6.78 -0.13
C VAL A 52 18.38 5.52 0.60
N ARG A 53 17.45 4.64 0.98
CA ARG A 53 17.77 3.28 1.45
C ARG A 53 18.46 2.48 0.33
N ASN A 54 19.34 1.55 0.68
CA ASN A 54 20.15 0.80 -0.29
C ASN A 54 19.30 0.06 -1.30
N ARG A 55 18.22 -0.60 -0.85
CA ARG A 55 17.25 -1.27 -1.73
C ARG A 55 16.62 -0.32 -2.76
N ARG A 56 16.45 0.96 -2.44
CA ARG A 56 15.97 1.98 -3.39
C ARG A 56 17.07 2.43 -4.33
N LEU A 57 18.28 2.62 -3.80
CA LEU A 57 19.44 3.06 -4.57
C LEU A 57 19.96 1.99 -5.54
N SER A 58 19.82 0.70 -5.22
CA SER A 58 20.46 -0.40 -5.97
C SER A 58 20.14 -0.36 -7.45
N HIS A 59 18.88 -0.18 -7.81
CA HIS A 59 18.49 -0.12 -9.21
C HIS A 59 19.01 1.12 -9.94
N PHE A 60 19.15 2.26 -9.26
CA PHE A 60 19.74 3.45 -9.85
C PHE A 60 21.25 3.27 -10.06
N VAL A 61 21.92 2.87 -8.99
CA VAL A 61 23.37 2.71 -8.94
C VAL A 61 23.83 1.69 -9.99
N TYR A 62 23.09 0.60 -10.16
CA TYR A 62 23.46 -0.48 -11.09
C TYR A 62 22.88 -0.32 -12.51
N ARG A 63 22.03 0.69 -12.76
CA ARG A 63 21.32 0.89 -14.05
C ARG A 63 22.28 0.91 -15.24
N GLY A 64 22.07 0.02 -16.21
CA GLY A 64 22.87 -0.03 -17.45
C GLY A 64 24.30 -0.52 -17.26
N ILE A 65 24.65 -0.99 -16.06
CA ILE A 65 25.93 -1.67 -15.77
C ILE A 65 25.67 -3.16 -15.56
N TYR A 66 24.60 -3.50 -14.84
CA TYR A 66 24.14 -4.87 -14.63
C TYR A 66 22.63 -4.96 -14.93
N ASP A 67 22.18 -6.13 -15.40
CA ASP A 67 20.75 -6.39 -15.67
C ASP A 67 19.91 -6.35 -14.39
N GLN A 68 20.48 -6.79 -13.28
CA GLN A 68 19.91 -6.73 -11.93
C GLN A 68 21.01 -6.42 -10.91
N PRO A 69 20.68 -5.77 -9.76
CA PRO A 69 21.63 -5.61 -8.67
C PRO A 69 22.18 -6.97 -8.21
N ASP A 70 23.49 -7.06 -7.96
CA ASP A 70 24.11 -8.27 -7.40
C ASP A 70 23.59 -8.55 -5.99
N HIS A 71 23.76 -9.78 -5.49
CA HIS A 71 23.30 -10.15 -4.14
C HIS A 71 23.98 -9.35 -3.03
N ASP A 72 25.15 -8.75 -3.32
CA ASP A 72 25.96 -7.96 -2.40
C ASP A 72 25.69 -6.44 -2.50
N TYR A 73 24.66 -6.01 -3.25
CA TYR A 73 24.43 -4.58 -3.53
C TYR A 73 24.35 -3.74 -2.26
N ASP A 74 23.84 -4.33 -1.18
CA ASP A 74 23.65 -3.65 0.09
C ASP A 74 25.00 -3.25 0.70
N MET A 75 25.96 -4.18 0.74
CA MET A 75 27.32 -3.92 1.23
C MET A 75 28.06 -2.91 0.35
N VAL A 76 27.90 -3.02 -0.96
CA VAL A 76 28.57 -2.12 -1.93
C VAL A 76 28.06 -0.69 -1.77
N ILE A 77 26.74 -0.50 -1.65
CA ILE A 77 26.14 0.83 -1.48
C ILE A 77 26.48 1.40 -0.11
N GLU A 78 26.53 0.59 0.96
CA GLU A 78 27.01 1.04 2.26
C GLU A 78 28.47 1.49 2.21
N ASP A 79 29.36 0.78 1.50
CA ASP A 79 30.74 1.24 1.32
C ASP A 79 30.81 2.55 0.53
N CYS A 80 29.97 2.71 -0.51
CA CYS A 80 29.87 3.97 -1.25
C CYS A 80 29.47 5.13 -0.33
N LYS A 81 28.41 4.95 0.48
CA LYS A 81 27.95 5.94 1.47
C LYS A 81 29.05 6.26 2.48
N ARG A 82 29.69 5.23 3.04
CA ARG A 82 30.80 5.38 3.99
C ARG A 82 31.92 6.23 3.42
N ASN A 83 32.36 5.98 2.18
CA ASN A 83 33.38 6.80 1.52
C ASN A 83 32.94 8.26 1.42
N LEU A 84 31.69 8.52 1.00
CA LEU A 84 31.16 9.88 0.87
C LEU A 84 31.07 10.61 2.23
N PHE A 85 30.68 9.92 3.30
CA PHE A 85 30.66 10.47 4.66
C PHE A 85 32.07 10.72 5.19
N GLU A 86 32.96 9.73 5.09
CA GLU A 86 34.33 9.81 5.61
C GLU A 86 35.18 10.86 4.89
N MET A 87 34.89 11.12 3.61
CA MET A 87 35.52 12.17 2.82
C MET A 87 34.80 13.52 2.94
N GLY A 88 33.72 13.63 3.70
CA GLY A 88 33.01 14.88 3.97
C GLY A 88 32.25 15.45 2.77
N TYR A 89 31.79 14.63 1.85
CA TYR A 89 30.85 15.04 0.79
C TYR A 89 29.41 15.01 1.27
N LEU A 90 29.10 14.03 2.13
CA LEU A 90 27.81 13.88 2.77
C LEU A 90 27.96 14.01 4.28
N ARG A 91 26.88 14.44 4.96
CA ARG A 91 26.76 14.41 6.42
C ARG A 91 25.39 13.85 6.80
N GLN A 92 25.35 12.98 7.81
CA GLN A 92 24.08 12.50 8.37
C GLN A 92 23.68 13.34 9.58
N SER A 93 22.38 13.54 9.79
CA SER A 93 21.86 14.12 11.03
C SER A 93 22.13 13.22 12.23
N PRO A 94 22.22 13.76 13.46
CA PRO A 94 22.49 12.96 14.67
C PRO A 94 21.47 11.85 14.94
N ASP A 95 20.21 12.06 14.56
CA ASP A 95 19.10 11.10 14.65
C ASP A 95 19.10 10.06 13.51
N GLY A 96 20.02 10.17 12.55
CA GLY A 96 20.10 9.28 11.39
C GLY A 96 19.04 9.52 10.31
N GLY A 97 18.06 10.39 10.57
CA GLY A 97 16.87 10.57 9.75
C GLY A 97 17.10 11.30 8.42
N ARG A 98 18.17 12.11 8.31
CA ARG A 98 18.45 12.96 7.15
C ARG A 98 19.92 12.91 6.72
N ILE A 99 20.14 13.09 5.43
CA ILE A 99 21.46 13.16 4.79
C ILE A 99 21.56 14.47 4.02
N TYR A 100 22.65 15.21 4.26
CA TYR A 100 22.94 16.50 3.66
C TYR A 100 24.13 16.39 2.71
N VAL A 101 24.07 17.11 1.60
CA VAL A 101 25.21 17.33 0.72
C VAL A 101 26.00 18.53 1.23
N GLU A 102 27.25 18.32 1.61
CA GLU A 102 28.11 19.37 2.19
C GLU A 102 28.92 20.11 1.14
N ARG A 103 29.33 19.42 0.07
CA ARG A 103 30.13 19.99 -1.02
C ARG A 103 30.03 19.19 -2.32
N PRO A 104 30.29 19.81 -3.49
CA PRO A 104 30.37 19.12 -4.78
C PRO A 104 31.50 18.08 -4.82
N LEU A 105 31.34 17.04 -5.64
CA LEU A 105 32.42 16.12 -5.95
C LEU A 105 33.49 16.84 -6.77
N ASP A 106 34.75 16.74 -6.36
CA ASP A 106 35.89 17.45 -6.95
C ASP A 106 36.84 16.54 -7.76
N PHE A 107 36.37 15.33 -8.04
CA PHE A 107 37.06 14.30 -8.80
C PHE A 107 36.30 13.89 -10.08
N LEU A 108 35.35 14.70 -10.53
CA LEU A 108 34.58 14.47 -11.75
C LEU A 108 35.33 14.94 -13.01
N ASN A 109 35.02 14.33 -14.15
CA ASN A 109 35.45 14.78 -15.46
C ASN A 109 34.53 15.91 -15.96
N GLU A 110 34.95 16.61 -17.02
CA GLU A 110 34.13 17.62 -17.68
C GLU A 110 32.82 17.02 -18.21
N GLY A 111 31.69 17.68 -17.95
CA GLY A 111 30.34 17.23 -18.36
C GLY A 111 29.73 16.12 -17.49
N ASP A 112 30.48 15.55 -16.53
CA ASP A 112 29.94 14.52 -15.64
C ASP A 112 28.81 15.08 -14.76
N HIS A 113 28.96 16.31 -14.26
CA HIS A 113 28.00 16.88 -13.33
C HIS A 113 26.59 16.93 -13.93
N GLU A 114 26.46 17.53 -15.10
CA GLU A 114 25.20 17.66 -15.83
C GLU A 114 24.62 16.27 -16.17
N ARG A 115 25.49 15.34 -16.60
CA ARG A 115 25.09 13.96 -16.92
C ARG A 115 24.48 13.23 -15.72
N TYR A 116 25.15 13.26 -14.57
CA TYR A 116 24.64 12.56 -13.38
C TYR A 116 23.45 13.27 -12.75
N LEU A 117 23.40 14.60 -12.81
CA LEU A 117 22.25 15.37 -12.34
C LEU A 117 21.01 15.05 -13.18
N ALA A 118 21.13 15.00 -14.50
CA ALA A 118 20.03 14.59 -15.39
C ALA A 118 19.58 13.14 -15.10
N MET A 119 20.53 12.21 -15.03
CA MET A 119 20.25 10.81 -14.76
C MET A 119 19.58 10.60 -13.38
N ALA A 120 20.05 11.30 -12.34
CA ALA A 120 19.45 11.26 -11.02
C ALA A 120 18.08 11.97 -10.99
N GLY A 121 17.93 13.07 -11.71
CA GLY A 121 16.67 13.80 -11.86
C GLY A 121 15.54 12.90 -12.36
N GLU A 122 15.80 12.07 -13.38
CA GLU A 122 14.83 11.08 -13.91
C GLU A 122 14.48 9.97 -12.92
N PHE A 123 15.44 9.51 -12.11
CA PHE A 123 15.21 8.38 -11.20
C PHE A 123 14.60 8.83 -9.87
N PHE A 124 14.97 10.02 -9.41
CA PHE A 124 14.45 10.69 -8.24
C PHE A 124 13.40 11.74 -8.64
N CYS A 125 12.67 11.53 -9.73
CA CYS A 125 11.75 12.49 -10.36
C CYS A 125 10.54 12.87 -9.48
N PRO A 126 9.89 14.02 -9.79
CA PRO A 126 9.54 15.11 -8.89
C PRO A 126 8.55 14.71 -7.79
N ALA A 127 8.70 15.36 -6.63
CA ALA A 127 7.61 15.50 -5.69
C ALA A 127 6.61 16.50 -6.27
N GLU A 128 5.87 16.12 -7.30
CA GLU A 128 4.52 16.62 -7.51
C GLU A 128 3.66 15.40 -7.87
N PRO A 129 2.50 15.20 -7.21
CA PRO A 129 1.48 14.37 -7.83
C PRO A 129 1.24 14.98 -9.23
N ALA A 130 1.18 14.16 -10.28
CA ALA A 130 0.53 14.61 -11.49
C ALA A 130 -0.88 15.07 -11.09
N ALA A 131 -1.06 16.37 -10.95
CA ALA A 131 -2.36 16.99 -10.82
C ALA A 131 -3.01 16.83 -12.20
N GLY A 132 -3.86 15.81 -12.29
CA GLY A 132 -4.41 15.25 -13.53
C GLY A 132 -3.73 13.91 -13.81
N GLU A 133 -4.32 12.76 -13.56
CA GLU A 133 -5.71 12.32 -13.39
C GLU A 133 -5.62 11.19 -12.33
N THR A 134 -6.42 11.07 -11.28
CA THR A 134 -7.87 11.21 -11.12
C THR A 134 -8.12 11.37 -9.61
N GLU A 135 -9.23 11.98 -9.20
CA GLU A 135 -9.73 11.96 -7.81
C GLU A 135 -10.02 10.54 -7.25
N THR A 136 -9.58 9.46 -7.92
CA THR A 136 -9.87 8.05 -7.60
C THR A 136 -8.76 7.32 -6.83
N ALA A 137 -7.67 7.98 -6.44
CA ALA A 137 -6.65 7.34 -5.60
C ALA A 137 -7.09 7.28 -4.12
N ALA A 138 -8.03 6.40 -3.80
CA ALA A 138 -8.53 6.21 -2.45
C ALA A 138 -7.48 5.68 -1.45
N LEU A 139 -6.30 5.25 -1.93
CA LEU A 139 -5.23 4.67 -1.10
C LEU A 139 -3.87 5.37 -1.33
N SER A 140 -3.25 5.88 -0.26
CA SER A 140 -1.90 6.46 -0.30
C SER A 140 -0.82 5.40 -0.04
N CYS A 141 0.29 5.53 -0.76
CA CYS A 141 1.45 4.65 -0.62
C CYS A 141 2.14 4.87 0.73
N PRO A 142 2.38 3.81 1.53
CA PRO A 142 3.04 3.96 2.85
C PRO A 142 4.51 4.38 2.75
N ALA A 143 5.11 4.25 1.57
CA ALA A 143 6.54 4.44 1.37
C ALA A 143 6.93 5.82 0.80
N CYS A 144 6.03 6.47 0.07
CA CYS A 144 6.28 7.78 -0.54
C CYS A 144 5.09 8.76 -0.46
N GLY A 145 3.91 8.32 -0.02
CA GLY A 145 2.69 9.12 0.00
C GLY A 145 1.98 9.26 -1.35
N GLY A 146 2.55 8.73 -2.45
CA GLY A 146 1.92 8.76 -3.77
C GLY A 146 0.65 7.91 -3.85
N ALA A 147 -0.17 8.14 -4.89
CA ALA A 147 -1.35 7.33 -5.16
C ALA A 147 -1.00 5.86 -5.39
N MET A 148 -1.70 4.93 -4.74
CA MET A 148 -1.64 3.51 -5.06
C MET A 148 -2.66 3.18 -6.15
N VAL A 149 -2.25 2.39 -7.14
CA VAL A 149 -3.07 1.99 -8.28
C VAL A 149 -3.26 0.48 -8.25
N LEU A 150 -4.48 0.01 -8.47
CA LEU A 150 -4.75 -1.42 -8.61
C LEU A 150 -4.20 -1.93 -9.95
N ARG A 151 -3.35 -2.94 -9.90
CA ARG A 151 -2.66 -3.54 -11.05
C ARG A 151 -2.88 -5.05 -11.06
N ARG A 152 -2.66 -5.69 -12.20
CA ARG A 152 -2.72 -7.15 -12.35
C ARG A 152 -1.32 -7.72 -12.54
N GLY A 153 -0.92 -8.62 -11.66
CA GLY A 153 0.36 -9.33 -11.73
C GLY A 153 0.17 -10.82 -12.03
N LYS A 154 1.27 -11.57 -12.00
CA LYS A 154 1.27 -13.03 -12.17
C LYS A 154 0.44 -13.76 -11.11
N TYR A 155 0.42 -13.23 -9.88
CA TYR A 155 -0.23 -13.83 -8.72
C TYR A 155 -1.61 -13.22 -8.43
N GLY A 156 -2.21 -12.53 -9.40
CA GLY A 156 -3.50 -11.86 -9.23
C GLY A 156 -3.39 -10.34 -9.08
N PRO A 157 -4.49 -9.67 -8.70
CA PRO A 157 -4.54 -8.23 -8.52
C PRO A 157 -3.77 -7.78 -7.27
N PHE A 158 -3.11 -6.64 -7.34
CA PHE A 158 -2.36 -6.03 -6.24
C PHE A 158 -2.33 -4.51 -6.38
N PHE A 159 -2.10 -3.78 -5.30
CA PHE A 159 -1.90 -2.34 -5.38
C PHE A 159 -0.42 -2.03 -5.57
N GLY A 160 -0.07 -1.34 -6.65
CA GLY A 160 1.29 -0.84 -6.89
C GLY A 160 1.33 0.68 -6.86
N CYS A 161 2.39 1.26 -6.32
CA CYS A 161 2.54 2.71 -6.31
C CYS A 161 2.46 3.29 -7.74
N GLY A 162 1.68 4.36 -7.91
CA GLY A 162 1.54 5.09 -9.16
C GLY A 162 2.85 5.76 -9.60
N GLN A 163 3.76 6.01 -8.66
CA GLN A 163 5.08 6.56 -8.92
C GLN A 163 6.12 5.50 -9.35
N PHE A 164 5.71 4.30 -9.75
CA PHE A 164 6.63 3.34 -10.38
C PHE A 164 7.23 3.94 -11.67
N PRO A 165 8.55 3.83 -11.93
CA PRO A 165 9.54 2.97 -11.26
C PRO A 165 10.22 3.58 -10.02
N CYS A 166 9.98 4.87 -9.72
CA CYS A 166 10.62 5.59 -8.61
C CYS A 166 10.20 5.05 -7.24
N CYS A 167 8.95 4.59 -7.10
CA CYS A 167 8.48 3.85 -5.94
C CYS A 167 7.98 2.47 -6.36
N ARG A 168 8.63 1.42 -5.85
CA ARG A 168 8.25 0.02 -6.08
C ARG A 168 7.45 -0.60 -4.93
N GLU A 169 6.91 0.22 -4.05
CA GLU A 169 6.07 -0.27 -2.96
C GLU A 169 4.81 -0.90 -3.52
N THR A 170 4.44 -2.04 -2.96
CA THR A 170 3.26 -2.81 -3.37
C THR A 170 2.53 -3.29 -2.13
N LEU A 171 1.20 -3.32 -2.19
CA LEU A 171 0.34 -3.94 -1.19
C LEU A 171 -0.46 -5.08 -1.85
N SER A 172 -0.71 -6.14 -1.09
CA SER A 172 -1.63 -7.19 -1.55
C SER A 172 -3.04 -6.63 -1.75
N LEU A 173 -3.90 -7.36 -2.47
CA LEU A 173 -5.31 -6.98 -2.58
C LEU A 173 -5.94 -6.85 -1.18
N ALA A 174 -5.66 -7.80 -0.29
CA ALA A 174 -6.14 -7.80 1.08
C ALA A 174 -5.70 -6.55 1.86
N GLU A 175 -4.40 -6.23 1.88
CA GLU A 175 -3.92 -5.09 2.66
C GLU A 175 -4.42 -3.75 2.10
N GLY A 176 -4.46 -3.61 0.76
CA GLY A 176 -4.98 -2.39 0.15
C GLY A 176 -6.46 -2.17 0.39
N THR A 177 -7.28 -3.21 0.24
CA THR A 177 -8.74 -3.15 0.50
C THR A 177 -9.03 -2.93 1.98
N TYR A 178 -8.26 -3.53 2.89
CA TYR A 178 -8.39 -3.28 4.33
C TYR A 178 -8.16 -1.81 4.68
N ARG A 179 -7.06 -1.22 4.20
CA ARG A 179 -6.74 0.19 4.43
C ARG A 179 -7.80 1.13 3.88
N LEU A 180 -8.41 0.79 2.75
CA LEU A 180 -9.53 1.54 2.19
C LEU A 180 -10.75 1.51 3.12
N LEU A 181 -11.14 0.32 3.57
CA LEU A 181 -12.25 0.13 4.48
C LEU A 181 -12.00 0.80 5.84
N GLN A 182 -10.77 0.78 6.36
CA GLN A 182 -10.41 1.44 7.62
C GLN A 182 -10.68 2.95 7.60
N ARG A 183 -10.54 3.63 6.45
CA ARG A 183 -10.75 5.08 6.35
C ARG A 183 -12.21 5.50 6.55
N ARG A 184 -13.16 4.69 6.04
CA ARG A 184 -14.61 5.01 6.07
C ARG A 184 -15.39 4.18 7.09
N GLY A 185 -14.81 3.08 7.57
CA GLY A 185 -15.50 2.00 8.27
C GLY A 185 -16.30 1.13 7.30
N MET A 186 -16.56 -0.11 7.71
CA MET A 186 -17.35 -1.06 6.91
C MET A 186 -18.84 -0.79 7.11
N ALA A 187 -19.61 -0.68 6.03
CA ALA A 187 -21.03 -0.42 6.14
C ALA A 187 -21.78 -1.68 6.62
N LEU A 188 -22.66 -1.47 7.60
CA LEU A 188 -23.72 -2.42 7.93
C LEU A 188 -24.97 -2.00 7.15
N TYR A 189 -25.27 -2.73 6.09
CA TYR A 189 -26.47 -2.51 5.30
C TYR A 189 -27.67 -3.15 5.97
N ALA A 190 -28.84 -2.54 5.82
CA ALA A 190 -30.09 -3.03 6.38
C ALA A 190 -31.26 -2.89 5.40
N VAL A 191 -31.85 -4.02 5.03
CA VAL A 191 -33.01 -4.08 4.13
C VAL A 191 -34.27 -4.42 4.91
N THR A 192 -35.28 -3.55 4.81
CA THR A 192 -36.59 -3.79 5.42
C THR A 192 -37.40 -4.78 4.59
N ARG A 193 -37.87 -5.86 5.23
CA ARG A 193 -38.74 -6.88 4.61
C ARG A 193 -39.66 -7.54 5.65
N PRO A 194 -40.80 -8.12 5.23
CA PRO A 194 -41.60 -8.97 6.11
C PRO A 194 -40.87 -10.27 6.43
N CYS A 195 -41.01 -10.72 7.68
CA CYS A 195 -40.59 -12.05 8.11
C CYS A 195 -41.32 -13.11 7.28
N TRP A 196 -40.58 -14.03 6.67
CA TRP A 196 -41.19 -15.09 5.82
C TRP A 196 -42.17 -15.99 6.58
N LYS A 197 -41.98 -16.16 7.91
CA LYS A 197 -42.84 -16.99 8.77
C LYS A 197 -44.06 -16.25 9.34
N CYS A 198 -43.86 -15.12 10.03
CA CYS A 198 -44.93 -14.45 10.79
C CYS A 198 -45.39 -13.10 10.19
N GLY A 199 -44.79 -12.64 9.10
CA GLY A 199 -45.14 -11.38 8.44
C GLY A 199 -44.67 -10.11 9.15
N GLN A 200 -44.10 -10.19 10.36
CA GLN A 200 -43.56 -9.03 11.07
C GLN A 200 -42.53 -8.31 10.21
N ILE A 201 -42.67 -7.00 10.05
CA ILE A 201 -41.65 -6.19 9.36
C ILE A 201 -40.38 -6.16 10.23
N LEU A 202 -39.24 -6.48 9.62
CA LEU A 202 -37.94 -6.43 10.28
C LEU A 202 -36.86 -5.91 9.32
N ARG A 203 -35.69 -5.58 9.88
CA ARG A 203 -34.50 -5.19 9.12
C ARG A 203 -33.54 -6.38 9.04
N VAL A 204 -33.26 -6.85 7.84
CA VAL A 204 -32.23 -7.87 7.60
C VAL A 204 -30.92 -7.16 7.30
N ARG A 205 -29.89 -7.47 8.09
CA ARG A 205 -28.60 -6.78 8.12
C ARG A 205 -27.46 -7.63 7.60
N SER A 206 -26.50 -7.00 6.95
CA SER A 206 -25.20 -7.62 6.62
C SER A 206 -24.20 -6.54 6.21
N TYR A 207 -22.92 -6.80 6.43
CA TYR A 207 -21.87 -6.12 5.67
C TYR A 207 -21.73 -6.77 4.30
N PHE A 208 -21.31 -5.98 3.31
CA PHE A 208 -20.94 -6.41 1.97
C PHE A 208 -19.76 -5.56 1.52
N PRO A 209 -18.52 -5.93 1.88
CA PRO A 209 -17.33 -5.10 1.61
C PRO A 209 -17.15 -4.84 0.12
N TYR A 210 -17.63 -5.76 -0.74
CA TYR A 210 -17.72 -5.57 -2.18
C TYR A 210 -18.44 -4.27 -2.58
N LEU A 211 -19.58 -3.94 -1.95
CA LEU A 211 -20.34 -2.73 -2.25
C LEU A 211 -19.56 -1.47 -1.83
N ASP A 212 -18.99 -1.48 -0.62
CA ASP A 212 -18.16 -0.38 -0.11
C ASP A 212 -16.92 -0.15 -1.01
N LEU A 213 -16.24 -1.23 -1.40
CA LEU A 213 -15.01 -1.16 -2.19
C LEU A 213 -15.29 -0.79 -3.65
N THR A 214 -16.41 -1.19 -4.23
CA THR A 214 -16.79 -0.82 -5.60
C THR A 214 -17.10 0.68 -5.70
N GLU A 215 -17.69 1.28 -4.66
CA GLU A 215 -17.87 2.73 -4.57
C GLU A 215 -16.53 3.47 -4.51
N LEU A 216 -15.55 2.92 -3.80
CA LEU A 216 -14.20 3.48 -3.66
C LEU A 216 -13.28 3.23 -4.86
N LEU A 217 -13.53 2.14 -5.59
CA LEU A 217 -12.73 1.68 -6.72
C LEU A 217 -13.64 1.26 -7.89
N PRO A 218 -14.30 2.19 -8.59
CA PRO A 218 -15.26 1.86 -9.65
C PRO A 218 -14.66 1.02 -10.79
N GLU A 219 -13.37 1.22 -11.08
CA GLU A 219 -12.64 0.51 -12.13
C GLU A 219 -12.18 -0.90 -11.71
N ALA A 220 -12.33 -1.28 -10.43
CA ALA A 220 -11.83 -2.53 -9.88
C ALA A 220 -12.83 -3.70 -9.94
N GLY A 221 -14.00 -3.53 -10.57
CA GLY A 221 -15.13 -4.49 -10.49
C GLY A 221 -14.72 -5.96 -10.62
N GLN A 222 -14.02 -6.33 -11.71
CA GLN A 222 -13.61 -7.73 -11.92
C GLN A 222 -12.62 -8.24 -10.85
N ALA A 223 -11.75 -7.38 -10.32
CA ALA A 223 -10.78 -7.75 -9.30
C ALA A 223 -11.41 -7.93 -7.92
N LEU A 224 -12.60 -7.35 -7.69
CA LEU A 224 -13.33 -7.42 -6.42
C LEU A 224 -14.48 -8.43 -6.43
N GLU A 225 -14.79 -9.06 -7.57
CA GLU A 225 -15.94 -9.96 -7.74
C GLU A 225 -15.98 -11.09 -6.69
N GLY A 226 -14.82 -11.66 -6.34
CA GLY A 226 -14.72 -12.69 -5.30
C GLY A 226 -15.22 -12.21 -3.93
N LEU A 227 -15.07 -10.92 -3.62
CA LEU A 227 -15.47 -10.32 -2.34
C LEU A 227 -16.99 -10.28 -2.13
N ARG A 228 -17.80 -10.56 -3.15
CA ARG A 228 -19.26 -10.76 -3.01
C ARG A 228 -19.60 -11.88 -2.04
N ALA A 229 -18.68 -12.83 -1.84
CA ALA A 229 -18.84 -13.92 -0.90
C ALA A 229 -18.70 -13.46 0.57
N ILE A 230 -17.99 -12.35 0.83
CA ILE A 230 -17.77 -11.83 2.18
C ILE A 230 -19.01 -11.07 2.65
N ARG A 231 -19.64 -11.59 3.70
CA ARG A 231 -20.88 -11.10 4.29
C ARG A 231 -21.02 -11.61 5.72
N LEU A 232 -22.08 -11.21 6.43
CA LEU A 232 -22.38 -11.71 7.79
C LEU A 232 -22.19 -13.23 7.88
N SER A 233 -21.51 -13.70 8.94
CA SER A 233 -21.00 -15.08 9.14
C SER A 233 -19.65 -15.42 8.52
N VAL A 234 -18.98 -14.51 7.81
CA VAL A 234 -17.66 -14.76 7.19
C VAL A 234 -16.52 -14.20 8.04
N LEU A 235 -16.75 -13.12 8.78
CA LEU A 235 -15.75 -12.41 9.59
C LEU A 235 -16.11 -12.53 11.08
N PRO A 236 -15.62 -13.56 11.80
CA PRO A 236 -15.99 -13.84 13.19
C PRO A 236 -15.82 -12.66 14.16
N ALA A 237 -14.74 -11.88 14.07
CA ALA A 237 -14.55 -10.74 14.98
C ALA A 237 -15.62 -9.67 14.76
N LEU A 238 -15.91 -9.37 13.49
CA LEU A 238 -16.93 -8.39 13.12
C LEU A 238 -18.33 -8.90 13.47
N ASP A 239 -18.60 -10.18 13.23
CA ASP A 239 -19.86 -10.82 13.58
C ASP A 239 -20.12 -10.77 15.10
N ALA A 240 -19.10 -11.06 15.91
CA ALA A 240 -19.16 -10.97 17.37
C ALA A 240 -19.43 -9.54 17.85
N HIS A 241 -18.72 -8.55 17.28
CA HIS A 241 -18.97 -7.14 17.55
C HIS A 241 -20.42 -6.74 17.23
N LEU A 242 -20.91 -7.15 16.06
CA LEU A 242 -22.27 -6.86 15.61
C LEU A 242 -23.34 -7.53 16.49
N MET A 243 -23.17 -8.78 16.90
CA MET A 243 -24.08 -9.45 17.83
C MET A 243 -24.16 -8.73 19.18
N GLY A 244 -23.05 -8.17 19.67
CA GLY A 244 -23.02 -7.42 20.93
C GLY A 244 -23.76 -6.08 20.90
N CYS A 245 -23.95 -5.49 19.72
CA CYS A 245 -24.52 -4.13 19.58
C CYS A 245 -25.77 -4.03 18.70
N ARG A 246 -26.24 -5.12 18.08
CA ARG A 246 -27.41 -5.14 17.19
C ARG A 246 -28.40 -6.20 17.59
N GLU A 247 -29.58 -5.75 18.00
CA GLU A 247 -30.72 -6.65 18.21
C GLU A 247 -31.11 -7.37 16.91
N GLY A 248 -31.43 -8.65 17.05
CA GLY A 248 -31.86 -9.49 15.94
C GLY A 248 -30.70 -10.16 15.18
N LEU A 249 -29.44 -9.97 15.59
CA LEU A 249 -28.33 -10.81 15.13
C LEU A 249 -28.01 -11.85 16.20
N GLN A 250 -28.01 -13.13 15.83
CA GLN A 250 -27.73 -14.22 16.75
C GLN A 250 -27.03 -15.39 16.05
N GLU A 251 -26.16 -16.07 16.79
CA GLU A 251 -25.56 -17.33 16.35
C GLU A 251 -26.61 -18.46 16.33
N ARG A 252 -26.60 -19.26 15.26
CA ARG A 252 -27.41 -20.46 15.13
C ARG A 252 -26.59 -21.61 14.56
N TYR A 253 -26.79 -22.80 15.13
CA TYR A 253 -26.19 -24.03 14.62
C TYR A 253 -27.01 -24.62 13.46
N SER A 254 -26.38 -24.84 12.30
CA SER A 254 -26.99 -25.56 11.19
C SER A 254 -26.68 -27.06 11.30
N LYS A 255 -27.70 -27.88 11.58
CA LYS A 255 -27.55 -29.35 11.52
C LYS A 255 -27.21 -29.84 10.11
N LEU A 256 -27.69 -29.16 9.08
CA LEU A 256 -27.44 -29.52 7.68
C LEU A 256 -25.99 -29.21 7.28
N ALA A 257 -25.46 -28.07 7.73
CA ALA A 257 -24.14 -27.62 7.33
C ALA A 257 -23.03 -28.05 8.30
N GLY A 258 -23.38 -28.46 9.53
CA GLY A 258 -22.44 -28.94 10.54
C GLY A 258 -21.65 -27.83 11.26
N PHE A 259 -22.08 -26.57 11.15
CA PHE A 259 -21.40 -25.42 11.76
C PHE A 259 -22.39 -24.37 12.28
N SER A 260 -21.91 -23.51 13.19
CA SER A 260 -22.61 -22.31 13.67
C SER A 260 -22.31 -21.10 12.80
N TYR A 261 -23.29 -20.22 12.65
CA TYR A 261 -23.16 -18.99 11.86
C TYR A 261 -24.07 -17.90 12.44
N VAL A 262 -23.73 -16.64 12.19
CA VAL A 262 -24.47 -15.48 12.69
C VAL A 262 -25.55 -15.06 11.69
N GLY A 263 -26.79 -15.10 12.15
CA GLY A 263 -27.95 -14.86 11.31
C GLY A 263 -28.85 -13.75 11.82
N ASN A 264 -29.65 -13.23 10.89
CA ASN A 264 -30.75 -12.33 11.25
C ASN A 264 -31.93 -13.14 11.76
N ILE A 265 -32.47 -12.81 12.93
CA ILE A 265 -33.64 -13.46 13.52
C ILE A 265 -34.82 -12.50 13.61
N CYS A 266 -36.02 -13.05 13.48
CA CYS A 266 -37.24 -12.29 13.73
C CYS A 266 -37.54 -12.22 15.23
N LEU A 267 -37.42 -11.05 15.84
CA LEU A 267 -37.69 -10.85 17.28
C LEU A 267 -39.09 -11.28 17.74
N ARG A 268 -40.07 -11.38 16.82
CA ARG A 268 -41.43 -11.86 17.14
C ARG A 268 -41.58 -13.39 17.17
N CYS A 269 -40.92 -14.12 16.28
CA CYS A 269 -41.16 -15.56 16.10
C CYS A 269 -39.89 -16.42 16.15
N ASP A 270 -38.77 -15.79 16.48
CA ASP A 270 -37.43 -16.35 16.61
C ASP A 270 -36.90 -17.07 15.35
N MET A 271 -37.54 -16.83 14.20
CA MET A 271 -37.17 -17.51 12.96
C MET A 271 -36.02 -16.78 12.27
N LEU A 272 -35.02 -17.53 11.83
CA LEU A 272 -33.92 -17.06 10.99
C LEU A 272 -34.45 -16.49 9.66
N GLN A 273 -33.84 -15.41 9.18
CA GLN A 273 -34.20 -14.67 7.98
C GLN A 273 -33.10 -14.75 6.92
N GLY A 274 -33.49 -15.07 5.69
CA GLY A 274 -32.61 -15.31 4.54
C GLY A 274 -33.03 -16.56 3.74
N SER A 275 -32.65 -16.64 2.47
CA SER A 275 -32.93 -17.78 1.59
C SER A 275 -31.85 -18.85 1.77
N ARG A 276 -32.15 -20.05 2.30
CA ARG A 276 -31.21 -21.19 2.37
C ARG A 276 -29.76 -20.81 2.75
N LEU A 277 -29.52 -20.28 3.94
CA LEU A 277 -28.18 -19.83 4.42
C LEU A 277 -27.57 -18.63 3.66
N THR A 278 -28.30 -18.02 2.73
CA THR A 278 -27.80 -16.91 1.90
C THR A 278 -28.57 -15.61 2.13
N LEU A 279 -27.85 -14.52 1.93
CA LEU A 279 -28.37 -13.16 1.88
C LEU A 279 -28.43 -12.65 0.42
N GLY A 280 -28.64 -13.55 -0.54
CA GLY A 280 -28.62 -13.25 -1.97
C GLY A 280 -29.63 -12.18 -2.37
N GLU A 281 -30.89 -12.35 -2.00
CA GLU A 281 -31.97 -11.36 -2.26
C GLU A 281 -31.68 -9.98 -1.64
N VAL A 282 -30.93 -9.95 -0.53
CA VAL A 282 -30.53 -8.69 0.14
C VAL A 282 -29.43 -8.03 -0.67
N LEU A 283 -28.40 -8.77 -1.06
CA LEU A 283 -27.32 -8.26 -1.90
C LEU A 283 -27.85 -7.74 -3.24
N GLU A 284 -28.67 -8.52 -3.95
CA GLU A 284 -29.25 -8.12 -5.25
C GLU A 284 -30.02 -6.79 -5.15
N ARG A 285 -30.79 -6.60 -4.08
CA ARG A 285 -31.51 -5.34 -3.84
C ARG A 285 -30.56 -4.18 -3.56
N LEU A 286 -29.50 -4.41 -2.80
CA LEU A 286 -28.49 -3.38 -2.53
C LEU A 286 -27.70 -3.02 -3.78
N GLU A 287 -27.43 -3.98 -4.67
CA GLU A 287 -26.79 -3.72 -5.97
C GLU A 287 -27.66 -2.88 -6.89
N GLN A 288 -28.96 -3.13 -6.93
CA GLN A 288 -29.91 -2.28 -7.64
C GLN A 288 -29.93 -0.86 -7.06
N ALA A 289 -29.91 -0.73 -5.73
CA ALA A 289 -29.82 0.58 -5.07
C ALA A 289 -28.49 1.29 -5.37
N ALA A 290 -27.37 0.56 -5.41
CA ALA A 290 -26.07 1.09 -5.78
C ALA A 290 -26.05 1.60 -7.24
N ALA A 291 -26.61 0.84 -8.17
CA ALA A 291 -26.75 1.25 -9.56
C ALA A 291 -27.66 2.50 -9.73
N ALA A 292 -28.60 2.71 -8.82
CA ALA A 292 -29.47 3.89 -8.78
C ALA A 292 -28.88 5.09 -8.01
N GLY A 293 -27.70 4.93 -7.37
CA GLY A 293 -27.12 5.97 -6.52
C GLY A 293 -27.82 6.15 -5.16
N GLU A 294 -28.58 5.15 -4.71
CA GLU A 294 -29.40 5.17 -3.49
C GLU A 294 -28.83 4.28 -2.37
N LEU A 295 -27.61 3.76 -2.53
CA LEU A 295 -27.02 2.79 -1.59
C LEU A 295 -26.92 3.33 -0.16
N ASP A 296 -26.58 4.61 0.00
CA ASP A 296 -26.44 5.25 1.31
C ASP A 296 -27.75 5.22 2.14
N ALA A 297 -28.92 5.15 1.49
CA ALA A 297 -30.21 5.02 2.18
C ALA A 297 -30.36 3.67 2.91
N TYR A 298 -29.55 2.67 2.55
CA TYR A 298 -29.54 1.35 3.17
C TYR A 298 -28.44 1.17 4.21
N VAL A 299 -27.52 2.14 4.36
CA VAL A 299 -26.47 2.11 5.37
C VAL A 299 -27.08 2.43 6.73
N GLU A 300 -27.11 1.45 7.63
CA GLU A 300 -27.60 1.67 9.00
C GLU A 300 -26.52 2.27 9.90
N THR A 301 -25.28 1.82 9.74
CA THR A 301 -24.11 2.34 10.44
C THR A 301 -22.86 2.03 9.62
N ARG A 302 -21.76 2.70 9.93
CA ARG A 302 -20.42 2.27 9.52
C ARG A 302 -19.65 1.83 10.76
N VAL A 303 -19.14 0.61 10.74
CA VAL A 303 -18.37 0.03 11.85
C VAL A 303 -16.90 0.42 11.65
N PRO A 304 -16.27 1.13 12.60
CA PRO A 304 -14.84 1.39 12.57
C PRO A 304 -14.07 0.07 12.59
N LEU A 305 -13.06 -0.06 11.73
CA LEU A 305 -12.24 -1.27 11.65
C LEU A 305 -10.97 -1.08 12.50
N THR A 306 -10.89 -1.85 13.57
CA THR A 306 -9.77 -1.91 14.52
C THR A 306 -9.36 -3.37 14.72
N GLU A 307 -8.24 -3.61 15.41
CA GLU A 307 -7.85 -4.98 15.81
C GLU A 307 -8.91 -5.68 16.68
N GLU A 308 -9.85 -4.95 17.28
CA GLU A 308 -10.93 -5.53 18.08
C GLU A 308 -12.17 -5.86 17.23
N THR A 309 -12.45 -5.06 16.19
CA THR A 309 -13.68 -5.23 15.38
C THR A 309 -13.44 -6.03 14.11
N LEU A 310 -12.25 -5.95 13.51
CA LEU A 310 -11.82 -6.76 12.38
C LEU A 310 -10.28 -6.76 12.29
N PRO A 311 -9.60 -7.77 12.85
CA PRO A 311 -8.15 -7.91 12.71
C PRO A 311 -7.72 -7.99 11.24
N LEU A 312 -6.56 -7.43 10.91
CA LEU A 312 -6.02 -7.50 9.53
C LEU A 312 -5.78 -8.94 9.08
N GLU A 313 -5.35 -9.82 9.99
CA GLU A 313 -5.10 -11.24 9.68
C GLU A 313 -6.39 -11.96 9.26
N GLU A 314 -7.50 -11.70 9.96
CA GLU A 314 -8.81 -12.27 9.63
C GLU A 314 -9.30 -11.79 8.26
N TRP A 315 -9.19 -10.49 7.99
CA TRP A 315 -9.51 -9.94 6.68
C TRP A 315 -8.63 -10.55 5.58
N THR A 316 -7.33 -10.68 5.83
CA THR A 316 -6.38 -11.24 4.87
C THR A 316 -6.73 -12.68 4.54
N ALA A 317 -7.00 -13.52 5.55
CA ALA A 317 -7.43 -14.89 5.35
C ALA A 317 -8.74 -15.00 4.55
N ALA A 318 -9.71 -14.11 4.81
CA ALA A 318 -10.98 -14.10 4.08
C ALA A 318 -10.80 -13.71 2.61
N VAL A 319 -9.94 -12.75 2.30
CA VAL A 319 -9.67 -12.31 0.92
C VAL A 319 -8.87 -13.35 0.15
N GLU A 320 -7.81 -13.92 0.74
CA GLU A 320 -6.94 -14.88 0.07
C GLU A 320 -7.62 -16.21 -0.27
N GLN A 321 -8.68 -16.59 0.44
CA GLN A 321 -9.49 -17.76 0.09
C GLN A 321 -10.35 -17.57 -1.18
N LEU A 322 -10.47 -16.33 -1.68
CA LEU A 322 -11.38 -15.94 -2.75
C LEU A 322 -10.67 -15.46 -4.03
N VAL A 323 -9.34 -15.36 -4.01
CA VAL A 323 -8.48 -14.86 -5.11
C VAL A 323 -7.57 -15.97 -5.61
#